data_AF-A0AAW8EIN4-F1
#
_entry.id   AF-A0AAW8EIN4-F1
#
_cell.length_a   1.000
_cell.length_b   1.000
_cell.length_c   1.000
_cell.angle_alpha   90.00
_cell.angle_beta   90.00
_cell.angle_gamma   90.00
#
_symmetry.space_group_name_H-M   'P 1'
#
loop_
_entity.id
_entity.type
_entity.pdbx_description
1 polymer ?
#
loop_
_entity_poly.entity_id
_entity_poly.type
_entity_poly.pdbx_seq_one_letter_code
_entity_poly.pdbx_strand_id
1 'polypeptide(L)'
;MNFDAMPYRSDDPFLSLLQSLSGTHVHFFPKSGNSGDGFIAHVTYELFKKHGIKFTAHRQTDIVEGETILIGGGGNLVEGRYEDVAELIRRHAESNKIILLPHTIVGFADILAETHRNLTVFCREPVSYQMALLNGASPENTHLSHDVAFFLGDEYFSRFFGGGNGILQALRSDGEAVGQLTIPDGNIDISLSWNGDLWTSPDFCSHVTNSLAAFIAPFETVQTDRLHISILSAYLKKNVFLLPNAYYKNRAVFEHSLKPRFPQIKFLNTSRNIEEVVEPVQVLHRAQRLHVEQVDGQSAVEGELAFETLKRHASELEAALERETSLREHAQRTLQLKKQLWEDNVRDLREQFESSSSAQAAALVKLKARERELTSQLAACDEQLAAVLRSTSWRLAFPFRAAARAFPAGLRSKIRNIIHPSS
;
A
#
# COMPACT_ATOMS: atom_id res chain seq x y z
N MET A 1 -3.79 -4.38 -32.45
CA MET A 1 -3.87 -5.00 -31.12
C MET A 1 -5.31 -5.41 -30.93
N ASN A 2 -5.54 -6.69 -30.64
CA ASN A 2 -6.87 -7.26 -30.44
C ASN A 2 -7.12 -7.32 -28.93
N PHE A 3 -7.58 -6.21 -28.36
CA PHE A 3 -7.75 -6.05 -26.91
C PHE A 3 -8.96 -6.80 -26.33
N ASP A 4 -9.71 -7.55 -27.15
CA ASP A 4 -10.80 -8.44 -26.70
C ASP A 4 -10.27 -9.79 -26.19
N ALA A 5 -8.97 -10.04 -26.34
CA ALA A 5 -8.26 -11.19 -25.76
C ALA A 5 -7.63 -10.86 -24.38
N MET A 6 -8.14 -9.85 -23.66
CA MET A 6 -7.68 -9.58 -22.29
C MET A 6 -8.12 -10.74 -21.37
N PRO A 7 -7.19 -11.40 -20.66
CA PRO A 7 -7.55 -12.53 -19.79
C PRO A 7 -8.15 -12.11 -18.45
N TYR A 8 -8.20 -10.81 -18.14
CA TYR A 8 -8.91 -10.28 -16.98
C TYR A 8 -10.28 -9.77 -17.39
N ARG A 9 -11.26 -10.14 -16.57
CA ARG A 9 -12.69 -9.98 -16.83
C ARG A 9 -13.05 -8.52 -17.08
N SER A 10 -14.05 -8.31 -17.92
CA SER A 10 -14.68 -7.01 -18.15
C SER A 10 -15.31 -6.38 -16.90
N ASP A 11 -15.31 -7.07 -15.76
CA ASP A 11 -15.86 -6.62 -14.48
C ASP A 11 -14.82 -6.00 -13.53
N ASP A 12 -13.54 -5.88 -13.94
CA ASP A 12 -12.54 -5.21 -13.09
C ASP A 12 -12.96 -3.75 -12.81
N PRO A 13 -13.01 -3.32 -11.53
CA PRO A 13 -13.44 -1.97 -11.16
C PRO A 13 -12.63 -0.86 -11.82
N PHE A 14 -11.34 -1.07 -12.09
CA PHE A 14 -10.50 -0.08 -12.74
C PHE A 14 -10.90 0.12 -14.21
N LEU A 15 -11.24 -0.96 -14.93
CA LEU A 15 -11.75 -0.86 -16.30
C LEU A 15 -13.12 -0.17 -16.34
N SER A 16 -13.99 -0.46 -15.37
CA SER A 16 -15.28 0.21 -15.20
C SER A 16 -15.11 1.72 -15.00
N LEU A 17 -14.13 2.13 -14.19
CA LEU A 17 -13.78 3.54 -14.02
C LEU A 17 -13.33 4.17 -15.34
N LEU A 18 -12.40 3.56 -16.07
CA LEU A 18 -11.93 4.10 -17.34
C LEU A 18 -13.06 4.24 -18.35
N GLN A 19 -14.00 3.28 -18.38
CA GLN A 19 -15.18 3.39 -19.23
C GLN A 19 -16.06 4.58 -18.84
N SER A 20 -16.23 4.86 -17.55
CA SER A 20 -16.97 6.03 -17.06
C SER A 20 -16.32 7.37 -17.45
N LEU A 21 -15.02 7.37 -17.71
CA LEU A 21 -14.25 8.55 -18.13
C LEU A 21 -14.18 8.71 -19.66
N SER A 22 -14.82 7.83 -20.43
CA SER A 22 -14.77 7.89 -21.89
C SER A 22 -15.25 9.23 -22.44
N GLY A 23 -14.48 9.82 -23.36
CA GLY A 23 -14.76 11.13 -23.95
C GLY A 23 -14.46 12.34 -23.06
N THR A 24 -14.04 12.13 -21.81
CA THR A 24 -13.65 13.21 -20.88
C THR A 24 -12.18 13.61 -21.07
N HIS A 25 -11.79 14.73 -20.45
CA HIS A 25 -10.40 15.15 -20.32
C HIS A 25 -9.94 14.95 -18.87
N VAL A 26 -8.77 14.34 -18.66
CA VAL A 26 -8.20 14.09 -17.32
C VAL A 26 -6.79 14.64 -17.17
N HIS A 27 -6.39 14.95 -15.95
CA HIS A 27 -5.04 15.38 -15.60
C HIS A 27 -4.27 14.20 -15.02
N PHE A 28 -3.29 13.68 -15.74
CA PHE A 28 -2.57 12.47 -15.37
C PHE A 28 -1.18 12.77 -14.81
N PHE A 29 -0.91 12.30 -13.60
CA PHE A 29 0.41 12.37 -12.96
C PHE A 29 1.02 10.97 -12.97
N PRO A 30 1.78 10.59 -14.01
CA PRO A 30 2.48 9.31 -14.03
C PRO A 30 3.48 9.27 -12.88
N LYS A 31 3.48 8.15 -12.14
CA LYS A 31 4.27 7.99 -10.94
C LYS A 31 5.76 7.96 -11.27
N SER A 32 6.56 8.80 -10.60
CA SER A 32 8.02 8.80 -10.75
C SER A 32 8.63 7.46 -10.31
N GLY A 33 9.80 7.15 -10.87
CA GLY A 33 10.57 5.98 -10.47
C GLY A 33 11.19 5.28 -11.66
N ASN A 34 11.38 3.97 -11.52
CA ASN A 34 12.21 3.18 -12.40
C ASN A 34 11.46 2.75 -13.68
N SER A 35 12.13 2.02 -14.57
CA SER A 35 11.56 1.63 -15.87
C SER A 35 10.32 0.74 -15.76
N GLY A 36 10.11 0.07 -14.63
CA GLY A 36 8.86 -0.61 -14.33
C GLY A 36 7.68 0.34 -14.12
N ASP A 37 7.92 1.53 -13.56
CA ASP A 37 6.90 2.58 -13.46
C ASP A 37 6.62 3.20 -14.85
N GLY A 38 7.65 3.30 -15.70
CA GLY A 38 7.49 3.63 -17.12
C GLY A 38 6.62 2.61 -17.88
N PHE A 39 6.74 1.32 -17.56
CA PHE A 39 5.86 0.28 -18.11
C PHE A 39 4.40 0.46 -17.65
N ILE A 40 4.16 0.74 -16.37
CA ILE A 40 2.81 1.08 -15.87
C ILE A 40 2.23 2.29 -16.62
N ALA A 41 3.02 3.36 -16.76
CA ALA A 41 2.59 4.57 -17.46
C ALA A 41 2.27 4.28 -18.92
N HIS A 42 3.09 3.49 -19.61
CA HIS A 42 2.84 3.08 -20.99
C HIS A 42 1.47 2.37 -21.13
N VAL A 43 1.18 1.39 -20.27
CA VAL A 43 -0.10 0.67 -20.34
C VAL A 43 -1.27 1.60 -19.99
N THR A 44 -1.08 2.55 -19.08
CA THR A 44 -2.08 3.58 -18.77
C THR A 44 -2.42 4.43 -20.00
N TYR A 45 -1.41 4.88 -20.77
CA TYR A 45 -1.64 5.64 -21.99
C TYR A 45 -2.36 4.84 -23.09
N GLU A 46 -2.01 3.56 -23.27
CA GLU A 46 -2.73 2.69 -24.19
C GLU A 46 -4.20 2.51 -23.78
N LEU A 47 -4.48 2.42 -22.47
CA LEU A 47 -5.84 2.35 -21.94
C LEU A 47 -6.62 3.65 -22.15
N PHE A 48 -6.01 4.82 -21.96
CA PHE A 48 -6.64 6.10 -22.28
C PHE A 48 -7.03 6.19 -23.75
N LYS A 49 -6.11 5.82 -24.64
CA LYS A 49 -6.36 5.76 -26.08
C LYS A 49 -7.51 4.80 -26.42
N LYS A 50 -7.52 3.61 -25.81
CA LYS A 50 -8.57 2.60 -26.02
C LYS A 50 -9.96 3.13 -25.62
N HIS A 51 -10.06 3.85 -24.51
CA HIS A 51 -11.34 4.36 -23.99
C HIS A 51 -11.68 5.77 -24.51
N GLY A 52 -10.90 6.33 -25.43
CA GLY A 52 -11.12 7.67 -25.97
C GLY A 52 -11.01 8.77 -24.89
N ILE A 53 -10.19 8.56 -23.87
CA ILE A 53 -9.93 9.53 -22.79
C ILE A 53 -8.85 10.50 -23.27
N LYS A 54 -9.16 11.80 -23.24
CA LYS A 54 -8.17 12.85 -23.50
C LYS A 54 -7.40 13.13 -22.22
N PHE A 55 -6.11 13.45 -22.31
CA PHE A 55 -5.32 13.70 -21.12
C PHE A 55 -4.27 14.79 -21.32
N THR A 56 -3.91 15.43 -20.20
CA THR A 56 -2.66 16.20 -20.04
C THR A 56 -1.79 15.46 -19.03
N ALA A 57 -0.55 15.14 -19.41
CA ALA A 57 0.41 14.51 -18.51
C ALA A 57 1.23 15.57 -17.77
N HIS A 58 1.33 15.43 -16.44
CA HIS A 58 1.96 16.40 -15.54
C HIS A 58 3.17 15.78 -14.85
N ARG A 59 4.17 16.61 -14.56
CA ARG A 59 5.28 16.25 -13.68
C ARG A 59 4.81 16.23 -12.23
N GLN A 60 5.56 15.54 -11.38
CA GLN A 60 5.26 15.43 -9.95
C GLN A 60 5.21 16.79 -9.25
N THR A 61 5.88 17.81 -9.79
CA THR A 61 5.96 19.16 -9.22
C THR A 61 4.87 20.11 -9.70
N ASP A 62 4.12 19.74 -10.75
CA ASP A 62 3.06 20.58 -11.30
C ASP A 62 1.87 20.67 -10.32
N ILE A 63 1.08 21.75 -10.45
CA ILE A 63 -0.12 22.01 -9.65
C ILE A 63 -1.31 22.14 -10.58
N VAL A 64 -2.42 21.51 -10.19
CA VAL A 64 -3.70 21.56 -10.90
C VAL A 64 -4.81 21.86 -9.88
N GLU A 65 -5.82 22.64 -10.27
CA GLU A 65 -6.95 23.00 -9.40
C GLU A 65 -8.28 22.84 -10.14
N GLY A 66 -9.32 22.38 -9.43
CA GLY A 66 -10.68 22.28 -9.97
C GLY A 66 -10.90 21.14 -10.97
N GLU A 67 -9.97 20.18 -11.06
CA GLU A 67 -9.97 19.13 -12.09
C GLU A 67 -10.15 17.71 -11.53
N THR A 68 -10.31 16.74 -12.42
CA THR A 68 -10.15 15.32 -12.09
C THR A 68 -8.72 14.86 -12.38
N ILE A 69 -8.02 14.47 -11.32
CA ILE A 69 -6.63 14.04 -11.36
C ILE A 69 -6.55 12.51 -11.25
N LEU A 70 -5.79 11.89 -12.16
CA LEU A 70 -5.40 10.48 -12.07
C LEU A 70 -3.92 10.41 -11.67
N ILE A 71 -3.62 9.74 -10.56
CA ILE A 71 -2.25 9.48 -10.11
C ILE A 71 -1.87 8.07 -10.53
N GLY A 72 -0.76 7.92 -11.25
CA GLY A 72 -0.29 6.65 -11.80
C GLY A 72 -0.12 5.56 -10.74
N GLY A 73 -0.43 4.32 -11.15
CA GLY A 73 -0.33 3.16 -10.28
C GLY A 73 1.11 2.81 -9.93
N GLY A 74 1.31 1.83 -9.05
CA GLY A 74 2.64 1.45 -8.59
C GLY A 74 2.69 1.07 -7.11
N GLY A 75 3.76 1.47 -6.42
CA GLY A 75 3.98 1.08 -5.01
C GLY A 75 4.80 2.09 -4.22
N ASN A 76 4.43 3.36 -4.31
CA ASN A 76 5.07 4.50 -3.63
C ASN A 76 4.16 5.12 -2.55
N LEU A 77 3.12 4.40 -2.11
CA LEU A 77 2.34 4.76 -0.91
C LEU A 77 2.69 3.79 0.22
N VAL A 78 3.95 3.81 0.66
CA VAL A 78 4.49 2.91 1.70
C VAL A 78 5.11 3.76 2.81
N GLU A 79 4.39 3.93 3.91
CA GLU A 79 4.74 4.81 5.01
C GLU A 79 6.10 4.45 5.62
N GLY A 80 6.91 5.48 5.91
CA GLY A 80 8.29 5.33 6.36
C GLY A 80 9.29 4.92 5.28
N ARG A 81 8.87 4.81 4.02
CA ARG A 81 9.75 4.48 2.88
C ARG A 81 9.57 5.37 1.66
N TYR A 82 8.33 5.63 1.25
CA TYR A 82 8.00 6.42 0.07
C TYR A 82 6.84 7.37 0.39
N GLU A 83 7.04 8.66 0.13
CA GLU A 83 6.09 9.72 0.49
C GLU A 83 5.59 10.54 -0.71
N ASP A 84 6.17 10.37 -1.90
CA ASP A 84 5.91 11.26 -3.05
C ASP A 84 4.43 11.26 -3.45
N VAL A 85 3.81 10.08 -3.52
CA VAL A 85 2.37 9.96 -3.84
C VAL A 85 1.50 10.53 -2.72
N ALA A 86 1.86 10.31 -1.45
CA ALA A 86 1.14 10.89 -0.33
C ALA A 86 1.16 12.42 -0.40
N GLU A 87 2.32 13.01 -0.65
CA GLU A 87 2.47 14.45 -0.76
C GLU A 87 1.77 15.03 -1.99
N LEU A 88 1.79 14.32 -3.12
CA LEU A 88 1.01 14.71 -4.29
C LEU A 88 -0.50 14.75 -3.97
N ILE A 89 -1.01 13.76 -3.24
CA ILE A 89 -2.42 13.74 -2.80
C ILE A 89 -2.70 14.92 -1.86
N ARG A 90 -1.89 15.14 -0.81
CA ARG A 90 -2.11 16.26 0.13
C ARG A 90 -2.20 17.60 -0.57
N ARG A 91 -1.31 17.86 -1.54
CA ARG A 91 -1.31 19.12 -2.29
C ARG A 91 -2.56 19.36 -3.15
N HIS A 92 -3.25 18.29 -3.56
CA HIS A 92 -4.36 18.39 -4.51
C HIS A 92 -5.73 18.04 -3.91
N ALA A 93 -5.76 17.45 -2.71
CA ALA A 93 -6.98 16.91 -2.11
C ALA A 93 -7.98 17.99 -1.64
N GLU A 94 -7.62 19.26 -1.57
CA GLU A 94 -8.61 20.29 -1.22
C GLU A 94 -9.43 20.76 -2.43
N SER A 95 -8.84 20.78 -3.62
CA SER A 95 -9.40 21.47 -4.80
C SER A 95 -9.75 20.56 -5.98
N ASN A 96 -9.43 19.27 -5.93
CA ASN A 96 -9.60 18.35 -7.06
C ASN A 96 -10.36 17.09 -6.69
N LYS A 97 -10.86 16.34 -7.67
CA LYS A 97 -11.21 14.92 -7.49
C LYS A 97 -9.98 14.09 -7.83
N ILE A 98 -9.54 13.21 -6.93
CA ILE A 98 -8.33 12.42 -7.11
C ILE A 98 -8.68 10.95 -7.27
N ILE A 99 -8.07 10.30 -8.26
CA ILE A 99 -8.15 8.87 -8.49
C ILE A 99 -6.73 8.31 -8.45
N LEU A 100 -6.43 7.51 -7.43
CA LEU A 100 -5.19 6.75 -7.34
C LEU A 100 -5.38 5.41 -8.08
N LEU A 101 -4.68 5.26 -9.20
CA LEU A 101 -4.70 4.05 -10.03
C LEU A 101 -4.10 2.84 -9.26
N PRO A 102 -4.30 1.58 -9.72
CA PRO A 102 -3.93 0.38 -8.98
C PRO A 102 -2.54 0.44 -8.31
N HIS A 103 -2.53 0.43 -6.98
CA HIS A 103 -1.35 0.71 -6.16
C HIS A 103 -1.15 -0.31 -5.04
N THR A 104 0.10 -0.46 -4.58
CA THR A 104 0.41 -1.12 -3.31
C THR A 104 0.52 -0.09 -2.20
N ILE A 105 -0.14 -0.34 -1.07
CA ILE A 105 -0.38 0.61 0.02
C ILE A 105 0.03 0.03 1.37
N VAL A 106 0.83 0.75 2.14
CA VAL A 106 1.16 0.44 3.53
C VAL A 106 1.10 1.73 4.34
N GLY A 107 0.26 1.78 5.37
CA GLY A 107 0.14 2.96 6.24
C GLY A 107 -0.69 4.10 5.62
N PHE A 108 -0.33 5.35 5.96
CA PHE A 108 -0.94 6.60 5.46
C PHE A 108 -2.44 6.75 5.76
N ALA A 109 -2.83 6.52 7.01
CA ALA A 109 -4.23 6.67 7.45
C ALA A 109 -4.78 8.08 7.22
N ASP A 110 -3.94 9.12 7.33
CA ASP A 110 -4.30 10.52 7.02
C ASP A 110 -4.72 10.70 5.57
N ILE A 111 -3.94 10.16 4.62
CA ILE A 111 -4.26 10.21 3.19
C ILE A 111 -5.51 9.40 2.87
N LEU A 112 -5.61 8.19 3.45
CA LEU A 112 -6.73 7.30 3.21
C LEU A 112 -8.06 7.86 3.74
N ALA A 113 -8.04 8.74 4.74
CA ALA A 113 -9.24 9.44 5.20
C ALA A 113 -9.89 10.30 4.11
N GLU A 114 -9.12 10.80 3.12
CA GLU A 114 -9.65 11.57 1.99
C GLU A 114 -10.55 10.73 1.08
N THR A 115 -10.56 9.40 1.22
CA THR A 115 -11.53 8.54 0.52
C THR A 115 -12.98 8.73 0.97
N HIS A 116 -13.20 9.36 2.12
CA HIS A 116 -14.54 9.81 2.54
C HIS A 116 -14.96 11.13 1.89
N ARG A 117 -14.07 11.75 1.11
CA ARG A 117 -14.27 13.06 0.48
C ARG A 117 -14.13 12.95 -1.04
N ASN A 118 -12.90 13.05 -1.55
CA ASN A 118 -12.61 13.29 -2.96
C ASN A 118 -11.55 12.35 -3.54
N LEU A 119 -11.06 11.39 -2.76
CA LEU A 119 -10.10 10.38 -3.21
C LEU A 119 -10.81 9.06 -3.54
N THR A 120 -10.53 8.49 -4.70
CA THR A 120 -10.84 7.09 -5.04
C THR A 120 -9.54 6.31 -5.15
N VAL A 121 -9.46 5.14 -4.52
CA VAL A 121 -8.25 4.31 -4.46
C VAL A 121 -8.49 2.95 -5.10
N PHE A 122 -7.57 2.55 -5.98
CA PHE A 122 -7.48 1.19 -6.48
C PHE A 122 -6.26 0.49 -5.86
N CYS A 123 -6.48 -0.64 -5.22
CA CYS A 123 -5.44 -1.50 -4.67
C CYS A 123 -5.17 -2.62 -5.65
N ARG A 124 -3.90 -2.83 -6.04
CA ARG A 124 -3.54 -3.83 -7.06
C ARG A 124 -3.40 -5.27 -6.55
N GLU A 125 -3.64 -5.47 -5.26
CA GLU A 125 -3.68 -6.78 -4.62
C GLU A 125 -4.45 -6.75 -3.27
N PRO A 126 -4.90 -7.91 -2.75
CA PRO A 126 -5.79 -7.98 -1.60
C PRO A 126 -5.20 -7.49 -0.27
N VAL A 127 -3.88 -7.57 -0.08
CA VAL A 127 -3.24 -7.14 1.17
C VAL A 127 -3.31 -5.61 1.28
N SER A 128 -3.01 -4.89 0.20
CA SER A 128 -3.20 -3.43 0.16
C SER A 128 -4.65 -3.02 0.37
N TYR A 129 -5.59 -3.73 -0.26
CA TYR A 129 -7.02 -3.46 -0.10
C TYR A 129 -7.45 -3.59 1.37
N GLN A 130 -7.07 -4.69 2.02
CA GLN A 130 -7.37 -4.91 3.44
C GLN A 130 -6.68 -3.87 4.34
N MET A 131 -5.41 -3.54 4.07
CA MET A 131 -4.68 -2.53 4.83
C MET A 131 -5.30 -1.15 4.69
N ALA A 132 -5.75 -0.76 3.49
CA ALA A 132 -6.41 0.52 3.26
C ALA A 132 -7.69 0.63 4.11
N LEU A 133 -8.53 -0.40 4.11
CA LEU A 133 -9.75 -0.43 4.92
C LEU A 133 -9.45 -0.40 6.43
N LEU A 134 -8.44 -1.15 6.89
CA LEU A 134 -8.02 -1.14 8.30
C LEU A 134 -7.47 0.22 8.73
N ASN A 135 -6.86 0.97 7.82
CA ASN A 135 -6.38 2.33 8.03
C ASN A 135 -7.47 3.40 7.82
N GLY A 136 -8.75 3.00 7.75
CA GLY A 136 -9.89 3.93 7.78
C GLY A 136 -10.37 4.40 6.40
N ALA A 137 -9.90 3.82 5.30
CA ALA A 137 -10.42 4.14 3.98
C ALA A 137 -11.91 3.77 3.84
N SER A 138 -12.66 4.58 3.11
CA SER A 138 -14.04 4.33 2.75
C SER A 138 -14.15 3.09 1.85
N PRO A 139 -14.96 2.07 2.21
CA PRO A 139 -15.22 0.91 1.35
C PRO A 139 -15.90 1.28 0.03
N GLU A 140 -16.61 2.41 -0.04
CA GLU A 140 -17.31 2.85 -1.24
C GLU A 140 -16.36 3.41 -2.31
N ASN A 141 -15.24 3.98 -1.88
CA ASN A 141 -14.25 4.63 -2.75
C ASN A 141 -12.89 3.90 -2.76
N THR A 142 -12.85 2.67 -2.23
CA THR A 142 -11.66 1.82 -2.25
C THR A 142 -12.00 0.53 -2.98
N HIS A 143 -11.19 0.16 -3.96
CA HIS A 143 -11.46 -0.99 -4.83
C HIS A 143 -10.24 -1.91 -4.94
N LEU A 144 -10.49 -3.21 -5.11
CA LEU A 144 -9.47 -4.18 -5.50
C LEU A 144 -9.46 -4.30 -7.03
N SER A 145 -8.27 -4.30 -7.63
CA SER A 145 -8.03 -4.44 -9.06
C SER A 145 -6.72 -5.17 -9.31
N HIS A 146 -6.43 -5.50 -10.56
CA HIS A 146 -5.10 -5.94 -10.98
C HIS A 146 -4.12 -4.76 -11.15
N ASP A 147 -2.82 -5.05 -11.17
CA ASP A 147 -1.82 -4.06 -11.58
C ASP A 147 -2.12 -3.56 -13.00
N VAL A 148 -1.92 -2.25 -13.24
CA VAL A 148 -2.21 -1.65 -14.55
C VAL A 148 -1.49 -2.37 -15.69
N ALA A 149 -0.28 -2.87 -15.46
CA ALA A 149 0.52 -3.58 -16.46
C ALA A 149 -0.17 -4.82 -17.05
N PHE A 150 -1.16 -5.38 -16.36
CA PHE A 150 -1.90 -6.56 -16.80
C PHE A 150 -3.00 -6.29 -17.83
N PHE A 151 -3.40 -5.02 -18.02
CA PHE A 151 -4.44 -4.67 -18.99
C PHE A 151 -3.90 -4.42 -20.40
N LEU A 152 -2.64 -4.79 -20.65
CA LEU A 152 -2.10 -4.89 -21.99
C LEU A 152 -2.39 -6.28 -22.58
N GLY A 153 -2.82 -6.32 -23.84
CA GLY A 153 -3.05 -7.56 -24.58
C GLY A 153 -1.73 -8.32 -24.83
N ASP A 154 -1.77 -9.66 -24.72
CA ASP A 154 -0.60 -10.52 -24.93
C ASP A 154 0.05 -10.29 -26.31
N GLU A 155 -0.75 -9.97 -27.32
CA GLU A 155 -0.31 -9.74 -28.69
C GLU A 155 0.60 -8.53 -28.85
N TYR A 156 0.59 -7.58 -27.89
CA TYR A 156 1.48 -6.43 -27.89
C TYR A 156 2.96 -6.86 -27.98
N PHE A 157 3.32 -7.93 -27.27
CA PHE A 157 4.69 -8.43 -27.19
C PHE A 157 5.00 -9.54 -28.20
N SER A 158 4.07 -9.87 -29.11
CA SER A 158 4.21 -11.00 -30.04
C SER A 158 5.49 -10.96 -30.89
N ARG A 159 5.95 -9.77 -31.28
CA ARG A 159 7.20 -9.57 -32.03
C ARG A 159 8.48 -9.94 -31.26
N PHE A 160 8.39 -10.07 -29.94
CA PHE A 160 9.49 -10.46 -29.06
C PHE A 160 9.37 -11.92 -28.61
N PHE A 161 8.34 -12.64 -29.04
CA PHE A 161 8.18 -14.05 -28.70
C PHE A 161 9.23 -14.88 -29.42
N GLY A 162 9.87 -15.76 -28.66
CA GLY A 162 10.91 -16.63 -29.16
C GLY A 162 11.53 -17.42 -28.00
N GLY A 163 12.21 -18.51 -28.37
CA GLY A 163 13.11 -19.19 -27.46
C GLY A 163 14.23 -18.24 -27.01
N GLY A 164 14.85 -18.56 -25.90
CA GLY A 164 16.04 -17.88 -25.42
C GLY A 164 17.04 -18.88 -24.89
N ASN A 165 18.21 -18.40 -24.47
CA ASN A 165 19.21 -19.19 -23.79
C ASN A 165 19.70 -18.46 -22.55
N GLY A 166 20.13 -19.22 -21.54
CA GLY A 166 20.73 -18.66 -20.34
C GLY A 166 19.74 -18.01 -19.38
N ILE A 167 20.28 -17.43 -18.31
CA ILE A 167 19.54 -16.88 -17.18
C ILE A 167 19.83 -15.39 -17.10
N LEU A 168 18.77 -14.58 -17.08
CA LEU A 168 18.84 -13.18 -16.67
C LEU A 168 18.60 -13.10 -15.16
N GLN A 169 19.60 -12.61 -14.43
CA GLN A 169 19.43 -12.18 -13.05
C GLN A 169 19.21 -10.66 -13.05
N ALA A 170 18.01 -10.25 -12.65
CA ALA A 170 17.60 -8.86 -12.56
C ALA A 170 17.17 -8.54 -11.13
N LEU A 171 18.14 -8.55 -10.22
CA LEU A 171 17.96 -8.43 -8.79
C LEU A 171 18.27 -7.01 -8.31
N ARG A 172 17.53 -6.54 -7.31
CA ARG A 172 17.71 -5.23 -6.70
C ARG A 172 19.00 -5.14 -5.91
N SER A 173 19.59 -3.95 -5.93
CA SER A 173 20.69 -3.56 -5.05
C SER A 173 20.28 -2.55 -3.97
N ASP A 174 19.00 -2.15 -3.94
CA ASP A 174 18.48 -1.12 -3.04
C ASP A 174 17.79 -1.72 -1.79
N GLY A 175 17.38 -0.85 -0.85
CA GLY A 175 16.79 -1.24 0.44
C GLY A 175 15.42 -1.95 0.38
N GLU A 176 14.91 -2.25 -0.81
CA GLU A 176 13.73 -3.06 -1.01
C GLU A 176 14.04 -4.54 -1.35
N ALA A 177 15.32 -4.90 -1.55
CA ALA A 177 15.72 -6.31 -1.55
C ALA A 177 15.43 -7.00 -0.20
N VAL A 178 15.13 -8.31 -0.21
CA VAL A 178 14.98 -9.11 1.02
C VAL A 178 16.34 -9.54 1.56
N GLY A 179 16.72 -8.98 2.71
CA GLY A 179 17.99 -9.30 3.35
C GLY A 179 19.21 -8.96 2.47
N GLN A 180 20.40 -9.34 2.92
CA GLN A 180 21.60 -9.29 2.10
C GLN A 180 21.67 -10.57 1.25
N LEU A 181 20.80 -10.71 0.26
CA LEU A 181 21.06 -11.66 -0.82
C LEU A 181 22.34 -11.22 -1.51
N THR A 182 23.35 -12.09 -1.56
CA THR A 182 24.57 -11.82 -2.34
C THR A 182 24.16 -11.68 -3.79
N ILE A 183 24.40 -10.49 -4.36
CA ILE A 183 24.11 -10.24 -5.77
C ILE A 183 25.16 -11.02 -6.59
N PRO A 184 24.73 -11.96 -7.46
CA PRO A 184 25.64 -12.77 -8.26
C PRO A 184 26.37 -11.93 -9.32
N ASP A 185 27.57 -12.39 -9.69
CA ASP A 185 28.33 -11.83 -10.80
C ASP A 185 27.51 -11.94 -12.10
N GLY A 186 27.35 -10.81 -12.80
CA GLY A 186 26.52 -10.74 -14.01
C GLY A 186 25.05 -10.33 -13.78
N ASN A 187 24.67 -9.95 -12.56
CA ASN A 187 23.37 -9.31 -12.31
C ASN A 187 23.20 -8.02 -13.11
N ILE A 188 22.05 -7.88 -13.78
CA ILE A 188 21.67 -6.68 -14.53
C ILE A 188 20.31 -6.21 -14.03
N ASP A 189 20.31 -5.25 -13.10
CA ASP A 189 19.08 -4.58 -12.65
C ASP A 189 18.57 -3.61 -13.72
N ILE A 190 18.03 -4.18 -14.80
CA ILE A 190 17.58 -3.41 -15.97
C ILE A 190 16.39 -2.48 -15.64
N SER A 191 15.72 -2.68 -14.50
CA SER A 191 14.70 -1.72 -14.05
C SER A 191 15.28 -0.31 -13.86
N LEU A 192 16.57 -0.22 -13.50
CA LEU A 192 17.26 1.05 -13.29
C LEU A 192 17.85 1.66 -14.57
N SER A 193 17.59 1.07 -15.75
CA SER A 193 18.01 1.64 -17.05
C SER A 193 17.53 3.08 -17.25
N TRP A 194 16.33 3.38 -16.73
CA TRP A 194 15.79 4.73 -16.57
C TRP A 194 15.11 4.86 -15.20
N ASN A 195 15.33 5.99 -14.55
CA ASN A 195 14.76 6.28 -13.23
C ASN A 195 14.53 7.79 -13.05
N GLY A 196 13.35 8.19 -12.55
CA GLY A 196 13.03 9.57 -12.23
C GLY A 196 11.60 9.96 -12.62
N ASP A 197 11.35 11.27 -12.68
CA ASP A 197 10.10 11.86 -13.16
C ASP A 197 10.14 12.07 -14.68
N LEU A 198 10.11 10.95 -15.42
CA LEU A 198 10.36 10.90 -16.87
C LEU A 198 9.14 10.46 -17.69
N TRP A 199 8.07 10.04 -17.02
CA TRP A 199 7.04 9.18 -17.60
C TRP A 199 5.86 9.95 -18.20
N THR A 200 6.02 11.26 -18.44
CA THR A 200 4.97 12.13 -19.01
C THR A 200 4.79 12.00 -20.52
N SER A 201 5.78 11.43 -21.22
CA SER A 201 5.75 11.26 -22.68
C SER A 201 5.29 9.85 -23.05
N PRO A 202 4.12 9.67 -23.69
CA PRO A 202 3.62 8.34 -24.10
C PRO A 202 4.61 7.58 -25.00
N ASP A 203 5.22 8.26 -25.97
CA ASP A 203 6.20 7.67 -26.87
C ASP A 203 7.42 7.16 -26.10
N PHE A 204 7.97 7.96 -25.19
CA PHE A 204 9.12 7.56 -24.38
C PHE A 204 8.81 6.32 -23.53
N CYS A 205 7.66 6.28 -22.85
CA CYS A 205 7.23 5.12 -22.08
C CYS A 205 7.10 3.86 -22.96
N SER A 206 6.59 4.00 -24.19
CA SER A 206 6.51 2.92 -25.17
C SER A 206 7.91 2.43 -25.60
N HIS A 207 8.84 3.34 -25.90
CA HIS A 207 10.21 2.98 -26.28
C HIS A 207 10.94 2.25 -25.14
N VAL A 208 10.84 2.73 -23.90
CA VAL A 208 11.44 2.08 -22.74
C VAL A 208 10.85 0.69 -22.53
N THR A 209 9.52 0.56 -22.56
CA THR A 209 8.84 -0.75 -22.44
C THR A 209 9.31 -1.73 -23.50
N ASN A 210 9.39 -1.30 -24.75
CA ASN A 210 9.85 -2.12 -25.86
C ASN A 210 11.33 -2.47 -25.78
N SER A 211 12.17 -1.56 -25.26
CA SER A 211 13.58 -1.82 -25.01
C SER A 211 13.78 -2.87 -23.91
N LEU A 212 13.00 -2.79 -22.82
CA LEU A 212 13.02 -3.83 -21.78
C LEU A 212 12.61 -5.18 -22.37
N ALA A 213 11.54 -5.22 -23.18
CA ALA A 213 11.05 -6.44 -23.78
C ALA A 213 12.10 -7.06 -24.72
N ALA A 214 12.70 -6.24 -25.59
CA ALA A 214 13.75 -6.64 -26.51
C ALA A 214 15.00 -7.15 -25.78
N PHE A 215 15.35 -6.56 -24.64
CA PHE A 215 16.48 -7.02 -23.83
C PHE A 215 16.21 -8.36 -23.14
N ILE A 216 15.00 -8.59 -22.63
CA ILE A 216 14.63 -9.83 -21.93
C ILE A 216 14.42 -10.98 -22.93
N ALA A 217 13.97 -10.69 -24.14
CA ALA A 217 13.60 -11.68 -25.15
C ALA A 217 14.66 -12.77 -25.46
N PRO A 218 15.99 -12.50 -25.47
CA PRO A 218 17.00 -13.52 -25.74
C PRO A 218 17.23 -14.52 -24.61
N PHE A 219 16.72 -14.25 -23.40
CA PHE A 219 16.90 -15.13 -22.23
C PHE A 219 15.82 -16.22 -22.17
N GLU A 220 16.18 -17.39 -21.64
CA GLU A 220 15.25 -18.49 -21.40
C GLU A 220 14.55 -18.34 -20.05
N THR A 221 15.36 -18.02 -19.04
CA THR A 221 14.95 -17.94 -17.63
C THR A 221 15.25 -16.56 -17.07
N VAL A 222 14.34 -16.05 -16.22
CA VAL A 222 14.51 -14.77 -15.52
C VAL A 222 14.34 -14.98 -14.02
N GLN A 223 15.35 -14.55 -13.25
CA GLN A 223 15.34 -14.50 -11.79
C GLN A 223 15.32 -13.04 -11.35
N THR A 224 14.30 -12.65 -10.60
CA THR A 224 14.13 -11.23 -10.25
C THR A 224 13.30 -11.01 -8.99
N ASP A 225 13.62 -9.97 -8.23
CA ASP A 225 12.80 -9.36 -7.18
C ASP A 225 12.21 -8.00 -7.63
N ARG A 226 12.35 -7.65 -8.91
CA ARG A 226 11.67 -6.51 -9.55
C ARG A 226 10.33 -6.99 -10.12
N LEU A 227 9.23 -6.57 -9.49
CA LEU A 227 7.87 -6.95 -9.88
C LEU A 227 7.59 -6.78 -11.38
N HIS A 228 7.85 -5.61 -11.97
CA HIS A 228 7.51 -5.37 -13.38
C HIS A 228 8.42 -6.11 -14.36
N ILE A 229 9.65 -6.46 -13.98
CA ILE A 229 10.48 -7.35 -14.78
C ILE A 229 9.86 -8.76 -14.80
N SER A 230 9.33 -9.23 -13.67
CA SER A 230 8.63 -10.51 -13.62
C SER A 230 7.36 -10.52 -14.47
N ILE A 231 6.56 -9.44 -14.43
CA ILE A 231 5.35 -9.29 -15.24
C ILE A 231 5.70 -9.30 -16.73
N LEU A 232 6.65 -8.47 -17.16
CA LEU A 232 7.07 -8.39 -18.56
C LEU A 232 7.67 -9.72 -19.05
N SER A 233 8.48 -10.38 -18.23
CA SER A 233 9.04 -11.70 -18.56
C SER A 233 7.97 -12.78 -18.69
N ALA A 234 6.91 -12.71 -17.89
CA ALA A 234 5.75 -13.61 -17.99
C ALA A 234 4.96 -13.37 -19.28
N TYR A 235 4.78 -12.11 -19.71
CA TYR A 235 4.21 -11.76 -21.01
C TYR A 235 5.03 -12.36 -22.17
N LEU A 236 6.36 -12.30 -22.07
CA LEU A 236 7.31 -12.87 -23.03
C LEU A 236 7.44 -14.40 -22.97
N LYS A 237 6.61 -15.06 -22.16
CA LYS A 237 6.55 -16.52 -22.01
C LYS A 237 7.87 -17.14 -21.51
N LYS A 238 8.64 -16.39 -20.70
CA LYS A 238 9.89 -16.88 -20.09
C LYS A 238 9.63 -17.73 -18.85
N ASN A 239 10.59 -18.57 -18.47
CA ASN A 239 10.57 -19.24 -17.17
C ASN A 239 10.93 -18.21 -16.09
N VAL A 240 9.97 -17.80 -15.26
CA VAL A 240 10.17 -16.71 -14.32
C VAL A 240 10.22 -17.23 -12.89
N PHE A 241 11.28 -16.86 -12.17
CA PHE A 241 11.43 -17.06 -10.74
C PHE A 241 11.39 -15.70 -10.04
N LEU A 242 10.23 -15.41 -9.45
CA LEU A 242 9.99 -14.18 -8.70
C LEU A 242 10.37 -14.38 -7.23
N LEU A 243 11.23 -13.51 -6.72
CA LEU A 243 11.63 -13.47 -5.31
C LEU A 243 10.78 -12.47 -4.52
N PRO A 244 10.65 -12.65 -3.19
CA PRO A 244 10.02 -11.66 -2.32
C PRO A 244 10.83 -10.35 -2.32
N ASN A 245 10.15 -9.25 -1.98
CA ASN A 245 10.78 -7.97 -1.66
C ASN A 245 10.67 -7.70 -0.14
N ALA A 246 11.28 -6.62 0.34
CA ALA A 246 11.37 -6.29 1.79
C ALA A 246 10.02 -6.16 2.52
N TYR A 247 8.92 -6.16 1.78
CA TYR A 247 7.55 -6.20 2.29
C TYR A 247 6.71 -7.14 1.40
N TYR A 248 5.41 -7.23 1.61
CA TYR A 248 4.59 -8.29 1.01
C TYR A 248 4.30 -8.15 -0.50
N LYS A 249 4.65 -7.02 -1.14
CA LYS A 249 4.18 -6.65 -2.49
C LYS A 249 4.35 -7.76 -3.52
N ASN A 250 5.58 -8.26 -3.71
CA ASN A 250 5.85 -9.20 -4.79
C ASN A 250 5.02 -10.48 -4.59
N ARG A 251 4.89 -10.93 -3.34
CA ARG A 251 4.08 -12.11 -3.00
C ARG A 251 2.61 -11.87 -3.26
N ALA A 252 2.07 -10.74 -2.79
CA ALA A 252 0.65 -10.44 -2.91
C ALA A 252 0.21 -10.25 -4.38
N VAL A 253 1.00 -9.54 -5.19
CA VAL A 253 0.72 -9.41 -6.64
C VAL A 253 0.90 -10.76 -7.36
N PHE A 254 1.87 -11.57 -6.95
CA PHE A 254 2.04 -12.91 -7.51
C PHE A 254 0.80 -13.79 -7.29
N GLU A 255 0.32 -13.87 -6.06
CA GLU A 255 -0.84 -14.69 -5.72
C GLU A 255 -2.11 -14.20 -6.39
N HIS A 256 -2.30 -12.88 -6.45
CA HIS A 256 -3.51 -12.27 -6.99
C HIS A 256 -3.57 -12.27 -8.52
N SER A 257 -2.47 -11.90 -9.18
CA SER A 257 -2.46 -11.58 -10.61
C SER A 257 -1.61 -12.54 -11.44
N LEU A 258 -0.37 -12.83 -11.02
CA LEU A 258 0.55 -13.61 -11.86
C LEU A 258 0.19 -15.10 -11.91
N LYS A 259 0.04 -15.73 -10.74
CA LYS A 259 -0.17 -17.17 -10.61
C LYS A 259 -1.42 -17.67 -11.37
N PRO A 260 -2.56 -16.97 -11.36
CA PRO A 260 -3.74 -17.41 -12.13
C PRO A 260 -3.57 -17.30 -13.65
N ARG A 261 -2.73 -16.38 -14.15
CA ARG A 261 -2.61 -16.07 -15.59
C ARG A 261 -1.41 -16.75 -16.26
N PHE A 262 -0.30 -16.92 -15.53
CA PHE A 262 0.97 -17.35 -16.10
C PHE A 262 1.48 -18.59 -15.36
N PRO A 263 1.17 -19.82 -15.83
CA PRO A 263 1.54 -21.05 -15.12
C PRO A 263 3.05 -21.28 -15.02
N GLN A 264 3.84 -20.63 -15.89
CA GLN A 264 5.29 -20.75 -15.93
C GLN A 264 6.02 -19.91 -14.86
N ILE A 265 5.33 -18.98 -14.19
CA ILE A 265 5.95 -18.19 -13.12
C ILE A 265 5.90 -18.95 -11.79
N LYS A 266 7.03 -18.96 -11.10
CA LYS A 266 7.17 -19.56 -9.77
C LYS A 266 7.61 -18.49 -8.78
N PHE A 267 6.99 -18.49 -7.60
CA PHE A 267 7.42 -17.63 -6.50
C PHE A 267 8.35 -18.42 -5.59
N LEU A 268 9.56 -17.93 -5.39
CA LEU A 268 10.55 -18.57 -4.52
C LEU A 268 10.50 -17.91 -3.14
N ASN A 269 9.82 -18.57 -2.19
CA ASN A 269 9.95 -18.23 -0.77
C ASN A 269 11.38 -18.59 -0.35
N THR A 270 12.24 -17.60 -0.17
CA THR A 270 13.67 -17.76 0.09
C THR A 270 13.99 -18.82 1.16
N SER A 271 14.62 -19.93 0.77
CA SER A 271 15.56 -20.66 1.62
C SER A 271 16.97 -20.50 1.07
N ARG A 272 17.73 -19.63 1.76
CA ARG A 272 19.19 -19.44 1.87
C ARG A 272 20.15 -19.32 0.68
N ASN A 273 19.87 -19.72 -0.57
CA ASN A 273 20.78 -19.41 -1.69
C ASN A 273 20.09 -19.48 -3.06
N ILE A 274 20.23 -18.45 -3.89
CA ILE A 274 19.75 -18.46 -5.29
C ILE A 274 20.45 -19.58 -6.09
N GLU A 275 21.68 -19.92 -5.74
CA GLU A 275 22.50 -20.97 -6.36
C GLU A 275 21.93 -22.39 -6.14
N GLU A 276 21.27 -22.68 -5.01
CA GLU A 276 20.70 -24.01 -4.73
C GLU A 276 19.49 -24.35 -5.62
N VAL A 277 18.88 -23.35 -6.27
CA VAL A 277 17.79 -23.53 -7.24
C VAL A 277 18.34 -23.83 -8.65
N VAL A 278 19.62 -23.54 -8.91
CA VAL A 278 20.27 -23.66 -10.23
C VAL A 278 20.66 -25.10 -10.57
N GLU A 279 21.10 -25.87 -9.57
CA GLU A 279 21.56 -27.27 -9.73
C GLU A 279 20.51 -28.22 -10.33
N PRO A 280 19.25 -28.29 -9.84
CA PRO A 280 18.29 -29.30 -10.32
C PRO A 280 17.87 -29.10 -11.78
N VAL A 281 17.77 -27.84 -12.25
CA VAL A 281 17.34 -27.53 -13.61
C VAL A 281 18.46 -27.80 -14.62
N GLN A 282 19.71 -27.46 -14.27
CA GLN A 282 20.87 -27.78 -15.11
C GLN A 282 21.12 -29.29 -15.21
N VAL A 283 20.94 -30.03 -14.10
CA VAL A 283 21.03 -31.50 -14.07
C VAL A 283 19.93 -32.15 -14.92
N LEU A 284 18.68 -31.67 -14.86
CA LEU A 284 17.58 -32.17 -15.70
C LEU A 284 17.80 -31.91 -17.20
N HIS A 285 18.26 -30.72 -17.59
CA HIS A 285 18.54 -30.39 -18.99
C HIS A 285 19.80 -31.11 -19.53
N ARG A 286 20.76 -31.45 -18.67
CA ARG A 286 21.93 -32.27 -19.03
C ARG A 286 21.57 -33.75 -19.14
N ALA A 287 20.73 -34.26 -18.23
CA ALA A 287 20.21 -35.62 -18.28
C ALA A 287 19.31 -35.86 -19.50
N GLN A 288 18.43 -34.91 -19.85
CA GLN A 288 17.60 -35.01 -21.05
C GLN A 288 18.39 -34.90 -22.36
N ARG A 289 19.50 -34.15 -22.39
CA ARG A 289 20.41 -34.12 -23.55
C ARG A 289 21.22 -35.41 -23.69
N LEU A 290 21.71 -35.98 -22.58
CA LEU A 290 22.43 -37.25 -22.58
C LEU A 290 21.53 -38.45 -22.94
N HIS A 291 20.23 -38.38 -22.61
CA HIS A 291 19.26 -39.43 -22.97
C HIS A 291 18.90 -39.48 -24.46
N VAL A 292 19.20 -38.42 -25.22
CA VAL A 292 18.98 -38.37 -26.68
C VAL A 292 20.20 -38.89 -27.46
N GLU A 293 21.39 -38.95 -26.85
CA GLU A 293 22.64 -39.31 -27.55
C GLU A 293 23.19 -40.72 -27.25
N GLN A 294 22.56 -41.54 -26.42
CA GLN A 294 23.04 -42.91 -26.17
C GLN A 294 21.94 -43.96 -26.28
N VAL A 295 21.74 -44.44 -27.52
CA VAL A 295 21.35 -45.83 -27.78
C VAL A 295 22.61 -46.56 -28.23
N ASP A 296 23.41 -47.05 -27.28
CA ASP A 296 24.14 -48.31 -27.45
C ASP A 296 24.78 -48.84 -26.15
N GLY A 297 24.29 -50.01 -25.75
CA GLY A 297 25.09 -51.17 -25.33
C GLY A 297 25.88 -51.20 -24.01
N GLN A 298 26.27 -50.09 -23.38
CA GLN A 298 27.22 -50.14 -22.23
C GLN A 298 26.79 -49.39 -20.94
N SER A 299 25.54 -48.95 -20.80
CA SER A 299 25.12 -48.00 -19.75
C SER A 299 24.41 -48.58 -18.50
N ALA A 300 24.53 -49.87 -18.21
CA ALA A 300 23.77 -50.46 -17.08
C ALA A 300 24.29 -50.04 -15.69
N VAL A 301 25.61 -49.93 -15.50
CA VAL A 301 26.22 -49.66 -14.18
C VAL A 301 26.17 -48.16 -13.81
N GLU A 302 26.30 -47.27 -14.80
CA GLU A 302 26.18 -45.83 -14.60
C GLU A 302 24.72 -45.38 -14.37
N GLY A 303 23.76 -46.07 -15.03
CA GLY A 303 22.33 -45.85 -14.80
C GLY A 303 21.88 -46.25 -13.39
N GLU A 304 22.45 -47.31 -12.83
CA GLU A 304 22.13 -47.79 -11.48
C GLU A 304 22.69 -46.84 -10.39
N LEU A 305 23.90 -46.32 -10.60
CA LEU A 305 24.49 -45.30 -9.72
C LEU A 305 23.74 -43.96 -9.78
N ALA A 306 23.31 -43.55 -10.98
CA ALA A 306 22.49 -42.34 -11.16
C ALA A 306 21.09 -42.50 -10.50
N PHE A 307 20.50 -43.70 -10.59
CA PHE A 307 19.21 -44.01 -9.97
C PHE A 307 19.29 -44.00 -8.44
N GLU A 308 20.31 -44.60 -7.83
CA GLU A 308 20.53 -44.54 -6.38
C GLU A 308 20.82 -43.12 -5.89
N THR A 309 21.53 -42.31 -6.69
CA THR A 309 21.78 -40.90 -6.37
C THR A 309 20.48 -40.07 -6.40
N LEU A 310 19.63 -40.29 -7.41
CA LEU A 310 18.31 -39.66 -7.51
C LEU A 310 17.38 -40.05 -6.35
N LYS A 311 17.42 -41.32 -5.94
CA LYS A 311 16.63 -41.84 -4.83
C LYS A 311 17.04 -41.21 -3.49
N ARG A 312 18.33 -40.99 -3.28
CA ARG A 312 18.86 -40.26 -2.12
C ARG A 312 18.41 -38.80 -2.11
N HIS A 313 18.55 -38.09 -3.24
CA HIS A 313 18.11 -36.69 -3.33
C HIS A 313 16.59 -36.53 -3.18
N ALA A 314 15.79 -37.48 -3.69
CA ALA A 314 14.35 -37.50 -3.50
C ALA A 314 13.97 -37.67 -2.01
N SER A 315 14.66 -38.55 -1.28
CA SER A 315 14.44 -38.75 0.15
C SER A 315 14.88 -37.53 0.98
N GLU A 316 15.94 -36.85 0.59
CA GLU A 316 16.37 -35.59 1.21
C GLU A 316 15.38 -34.45 0.97
N LEU A 317 14.78 -34.38 -0.24
CA LEU A 317 13.72 -33.44 -0.60
C LEU A 317 12.42 -33.72 0.17
N GLU A 318 12.03 -34.98 0.35
CA GLU A 318 10.87 -35.37 1.17
C GLU A 318 11.09 -34.99 2.64
N ALA A 319 12.28 -35.26 3.20
CA ALA A 319 12.63 -34.86 4.55
C ALA A 319 12.74 -33.32 4.72
N ALA A 320 13.09 -32.59 3.66
CA ALA A 320 13.07 -31.13 3.64
C ALA A 320 11.63 -30.58 3.55
N LEU A 321 10.76 -31.23 2.77
CA LEU A 321 9.34 -30.90 2.64
C LEU A 321 8.59 -31.13 3.96
N GLU A 322 8.84 -32.24 4.67
CA GLU A 322 8.29 -32.49 6.01
C GLU A 322 8.74 -31.43 7.03
N ARG A 323 10.03 -31.03 6.99
CA ARG A 323 10.55 -29.94 7.82
C ARG A 323 9.91 -28.59 7.48
N GLU A 324 9.68 -28.30 6.20
CA GLU A 324 8.97 -27.08 5.76
C GLU A 324 7.51 -27.10 6.20
N THR A 325 6.85 -28.25 6.14
CA THR A 325 5.46 -28.43 6.58
C THR A 325 5.34 -28.20 8.09
N SER A 326 6.30 -28.74 8.88
CA SER A 326 6.43 -28.48 10.31
C SER A 326 6.71 -26.99 10.63
N LEU A 327 7.55 -26.32 9.83
CA LEU A 327 7.82 -24.89 9.97
C LEU A 327 6.61 -24.02 9.60
N ARG A 328 5.81 -24.42 8.60
CA ARG A 328 4.54 -23.76 8.25
C ARG A 328 3.52 -23.91 9.36
N GLU A 329 3.39 -25.10 9.95
CA GLU A 329 2.53 -25.31 11.12
C GLU A 329 3.00 -24.50 12.33
N HIS A 330 4.31 -24.43 12.56
CA HIS A 330 4.89 -23.62 13.63
C HIS A 330 4.68 -22.11 13.38
N ALA A 331 4.84 -21.64 12.14
CA ALA A 331 4.59 -20.26 11.75
C ALA A 331 3.10 -19.90 11.85
N GLN A 332 2.20 -20.79 11.44
CA GLN A 332 0.74 -20.63 11.63
C GLN A 332 0.37 -20.58 13.11
N ARG A 333 0.89 -21.48 13.94
CA ARG A 333 0.70 -21.44 15.41
C ARG A 333 1.23 -20.15 16.01
N THR A 334 2.39 -19.68 15.55
CA THR A 334 2.98 -18.41 16.00
C THR A 334 2.15 -17.21 15.57
N LEU A 335 1.63 -17.19 14.34
CA LEU A 335 0.75 -16.13 13.86
C LEU A 335 -0.58 -16.12 14.64
N GLN A 336 -1.10 -17.30 14.96
CA GLN A 336 -2.36 -17.46 15.70
C GLN A 336 -2.20 -17.03 17.16
N LEU A 337 -1.07 -17.36 17.80
CA LEU A 337 -0.71 -16.84 19.12
C LEU A 337 -0.53 -15.32 19.11
N LYS A 338 0.13 -14.77 18.09
CA LYS A 338 0.26 -13.30 17.93
C LYS A 338 -1.07 -12.61 17.70
N LYS A 339 -1.96 -13.21 16.91
CA LYS A 339 -3.32 -12.72 16.68
C LYS A 339 -4.11 -12.71 17.98
N GLN A 340 -4.06 -13.81 18.75
CA GLN A 340 -4.75 -13.91 20.04
C GLN A 340 -4.20 -12.88 21.05
N LEU A 341 -2.88 -12.71 21.11
CA LEU A 341 -2.25 -11.67 21.93
C LEU A 341 -2.70 -10.25 21.53
N TRP A 342 -2.88 -10.00 20.23
CA TRP A 342 -3.37 -8.72 19.72
C TRP A 342 -4.84 -8.49 20.06
N GLU A 343 -5.69 -9.52 19.91
CA GLU A 343 -7.10 -9.48 20.31
C GLU A 343 -7.25 -9.25 21.82
N ASP A 344 -6.41 -9.88 22.65
CA ASP A 344 -6.36 -9.67 24.09
C ASP A 344 -5.92 -8.24 24.43
N ASN A 345 -4.89 -7.70 23.77
CA ASN A 345 -4.46 -6.31 23.98
C ASN A 345 -5.53 -5.29 23.58
N VAL A 346 -6.26 -5.53 22.48
CA VAL A 346 -7.37 -4.67 22.04
C VAL A 346 -8.52 -4.72 23.04
N ARG A 347 -8.82 -5.90 23.60
CA ARG A 347 -9.83 -6.05 24.67
C ARG A 347 -9.40 -5.31 25.93
N ASP A 348 -8.16 -5.47 26.39
CA ASP A 348 -7.62 -4.78 27.56
C ASP A 348 -7.63 -3.25 27.37
N LEU A 349 -7.25 -2.77 26.19
CA LEU A 349 -7.33 -1.33 25.85
C LEU A 349 -8.77 -0.83 25.84
N ARG A 350 -9.72 -1.62 25.34
CA ARG A 350 -11.15 -1.29 25.38
C ARG A 350 -11.67 -1.25 26.81
N GLU A 351 -11.33 -2.21 27.65
CA GLU A 351 -11.70 -2.25 29.07
C GLU A 351 -11.07 -1.09 29.86
N GLN A 352 -9.82 -0.73 29.56
CA GLN A 352 -9.16 0.46 30.11
C GLN A 352 -9.84 1.76 29.65
N PHE A 353 -10.24 1.83 28.38
CA PHE A 353 -10.98 2.98 27.85
C PHE A 353 -12.39 3.09 28.46
N GLU A 354 -13.12 1.99 28.57
CA GLU A 354 -14.45 1.93 29.19
C GLU A 354 -14.40 2.21 30.69
N SER A 355 -13.39 1.71 31.41
CA SER A 355 -13.17 2.02 32.82
C SER A 355 -12.72 3.47 33.04
N SER A 356 -11.87 4.02 32.16
CA SER A 356 -11.50 5.44 32.15
C SER A 356 -12.71 6.33 31.84
N SER A 357 -13.56 5.95 30.89
CA SER A 357 -14.80 6.65 30.53
C SER A 357 -15.83 6.61 31.67
N SER A 358 -15.97 5.47 32.36
CA SER A 358 -16.83 5.31 33.54
C SER A 358 -16.34 6.13 34.74
N ALA A 359 -15.02 6.14 34.99
CA ALA A 359 -14.41 6.96 36.05
C ALA A 359 -14.56 8.47 35.76
N GLN A 360 -14.38 8.88 34.50
CA GLN A 360 -14.58 10.26 34.05
C GLN A 360 -16.06 10.68 34.12
N ALA A 361 -17.00 9.79 33.79
CA ALA A 361 -18.43 10.03 33.92
C ALA A 361 -18.84 10.21 35.40
N ALA A 362 -18.34 9.35 36.30
CA ALA A 362 -18.61 9.47 37.74
C ALA A 362 -18.01 10.75 38.36
N ALA A 363 -16.82 11.17 37.91
CA ALA A 363 -16.20 12.42 38.33
C ALA A 363 -17.00 13.64 37.84
N LEU A 364 -17.49 13.62 36.59
CA LEU A 364 -18.30 14.69 36.00
C LEU A 364 -19.64 14.87 36.73
N VAL A 365 -20.28 13.77 37.16
CA VAL A 365 -21.50 13.83 37.97
C VAL A 365 -21.25 14.49 39.33
N LYS A 366 -20.14 14.14 40.01
CA LYS A 366 -19.77 14.77 41.29
C LYS A 366 -19.44 16.25 41.13
N LEU A 367 -18.73 16.63 40.06
CA LEU A 367 -18.42 18.03 39.75
C LEU A 367 -19.69 18.85 39.45
N LYS A 368 -20.63 18.31 38.65
CA LYS A 368 -21.92 18.97 38.37
C LYS A 368 -22.78 19.12 39.62
N ALA A 369 -22.75 18.15 40.53
CA ALA A 369 -23.45 18.26 41.82
C ALA A 369 -22.83 19.36 42.69
N ARG A 370 -21.50 19.43 42.76
CA ARG A 370 -20.78 20.46 43.51
C ARG A 370 -20.97 21.86 42.92
N GLU A 371 -21.01 21.97 41.60
CA GLU A 371 -21.32 23.20 40.87
C GLU A 371 -22.72 23.74 41.22
N ARG A 372 -23.74 22.87 41.25
CA ARG A 372 -25.11 23.26 41.66
C ARG A 372 -25.17 23.72 43.11
N GLU A 373 -24.48 23.03 44.02
CA GLU A 373 -24.41 23.42 45.44
C GLU A 373 -23.77 24.80 45.62
N LEU A 374 -22.61 25.02 44.99
CA LEU A 374 -21.90 26.29 45.05
C LEU A 374 -22.72 27.43 44.43
N THR A 375 -23.43 27.17 43.33
CA THR A 375 -24.31 28.15 42.69
C THR A 375 -25.47 28.55 43.61
N SER A 376 -26.07 27.59 44.32
CA SER A 376 -27.13 27.84 45.31
C SER A 376 -26.62 28.68 46.50
N GLN A 377 -25.44 28.35 47.02
CA GLN A 377 -24.80 29.13 48.10
C GLN A 377 -24.48 30.57 47.66
N LEU A 378 -24.01 30.75 46.43
CA LEU A 378 -23.74 32.08 45.87
C LEU A 378 -25.02 32.91 45.78
N ALA A 379 -26.12 32.32 45.29
CA ALA A 379 -27.41 32.99 45.22
C ALA A 379 -27.95 33.40 46.60
N ALA A 380 -27.80 32.52 47.61
CA ALA A 380 -28.17 32.85 48.99
C ALA A 380 -27.32 33.99 49.57
N CYS A 381 -26.01 34.02 49.28
CA CYS A 381 -25.14 35.13 49.66
C CYS A 381 -25.53 36.45 48.98
N ASP A 382 -25.89 36.42 47.69
CA ASP A 382 -26.36 37.60 46.96
C ASP A 382 -27.67 38.13 47.55
N GLU A 383 -28.59 37.25 47.94
CA GLU A 383 -29.85 37.63 48.58
C GLU A 383 -29.63 38.26 49.97
N GLN A 384 -28.73 37.68 50.78
CA GLN A 384 -28.33 38.24 52.08
C GLN A 384 -27.63 39.58 51.91
N LEU A 385 -26.72 39.71 50.94
CA LEU A 385 -26.04 40.96 50.63
C LEU A 385 -27.05 42.02 50.19
N ALA A 386 -28.00 41.68 49.31
CA ALA A 386 -29.07 42.57 48.90
C ALA A 386 -29.97 42.97 50.08
N ALA A 387 -30.26 42.07 51.02
CA ALA A 387 -31.02 42.38 52.24
C ALA A 387 -30.25 43.36 53.15
N VAL A 388 -28.93 43.16 53.32
CA VAL A 388 -28.07 44.08 54.09
C VAL A 388 -27.98 45.45 53.41
N LEU A 389 -27.84 45.49 52.09
CA LEU A 389 -27.75 46.75 51.32
C LEU A 389 -29.08 47.51 51.27
N ARG A 390 -30.23 46.81 51.33
CA ARG A 390 -31.57 47.42 51.45
C ARG A 390 -31.92 47.83 52.89
N SER A 391 -31.15 47.40 53.88
CA SER A 391 -31.39 47.77 55.28
C SER A 391 -31.10 49.26 55.51
N THR A 392 -32.06 49.96 56.10
CA THR A 392 -31.91 51.36 56.52
C THR A 392 -31.17 51.50 57.86
N SER A 393 -30.79 50.38 58.50
CA SER A 393 -30.06 50.37 59.77
C SER A 393 -28.58 50.69 59.57
N TRP A 394 -28.16 51.86 60.06
CA TRP A 394 -26.80 52.37 59.91
C TRP A 394 -25.74 51.47 60.57
N ARG A 395 -26.09 50.74 61.63
CA ARG A 395 -25.19 49.81 62.34
C ARG A 395 -24.85 48.55 61.53
N LEU A 396 -25.76 48.08 60.67
CA LEU A 396 -25.56 46.88 59.85
C LEU A 396 -24.87 47.19 58.50
N ALA A 397 -25.12 48.37 57.93
CA ALA A 397 -24.56 48.77 56.63
C ALA A 397 -23.14 49.36 56.69
N PHE A 398 -22.69 49.85 57.86
CA PHE A 398 -21.41 50.57 58.01
C PHE A 398 -20.15 49.74 57.68
N PRO A 399 -19.99 48.47 58.13
CA PRO A 399 -18.80 47.68 57.82
C PRO A 399 -18.63 47.40 56.31
N PHE A 400 -19.75 47.18 55.62
CA PHE A 400 -19.77 46.86 54.18
C PHE A 400 -19.54 48.09 53.30
N ARG A 401 -20.02 49.27 53.71
CA ARG A 401 -19.73 50.55 53.03
C ARG A 401 -18.25 50.94 53.13
N ALA A 402 -17.56 50.56 54.21
CA ALA A 402 -16.13 50.76 54.36
C ALA A 402 -15.32 49.82 53.45
N ALA A 403 -15.68 48.53 53.38
CA ALA A 403 -15.02 47.55 52.51
C ALA A 403 -15.17 47.86 51.01
N ALA A 404 -16.33 48.39 50.58
CA ALA A 404 -16.57 48.79 49.17
C ALA A 404 -15.58 49.83 48.63
N ARG A 405 -14.93 50.62 49.51
CA ARG A 405 -13.90 51.61 49.13
C ARG A 405 -12.52 51.00 48.86
N ALA A 406 -12.30 49.71 49.17
CA ALA A 406 -11.03 49.02 48.97
C ALA A 406 -10.92 48.27 47.62
N PHE A 407 -12.02 48.12 46.87
CA PHE A 407 -12.04 47.37 45.62
C PHE A 407 -11.55 48.18 44.40
N PRO A 408 -11.06 47.55 43.32
CA PRO A 408 -10.68 48.22 42.06
C PRO A 408 -11.85 48.98 41.42
N ALA A 409 -11.55 50.05 40.67
CA ALA A 409 -12.54 51.01 40.16
C ALA A 409 -13.70 50.37 39.36
N GLY A 410 -13.44 49.29 38.60
CA GLY A 410 -14.43 48.58 37.80
C GLY A 410 -15.52 47.85 38.61
N LEU A 411 -15.24 47.46 39.87
CA LEU A 411 -16.22 46.82 40.75
C LEU A 411 -17.05 47.86 41.53
N ARG A 412 -16.47 49.06 41.78
CA ARG A 412 -17.15 50.15 42.47
C ARG A 412 -18.35 50.69 41.68
N SER A 413 -18.28 50.72 40.35
CA SER A 413 -19.40 51.19 39.51
C SER A 413 -20.61 50.25 39.58
N LYS A 414 -20.38 48.94 39.58
CA LYS A 414 -21.44 47.92 39.73
C LYS A 414 -22.11 47.99 41.10
N ILE A 415 -21.33 48.16 42.17
CA ILE A 415 -21.86 48.29 43.54
C ILE A 415 -22.63 49.61 43.73
N ARG A 416 -22.18 50.71 43.12
CA ARG A 416 -22.86 52.01 43.21
C ARG A 416 -24.26 52.01 42.58
N ASN A 417 -24.41 51.33 41.44
CA ASN A 417 -25.71 51.17 40.76
C ASN A 417 -26.71 50.30 41.55
N ILE A 418 -26.23 49.43 42.45
CA ILE A 418 -27.09 48.59 43.30
C ILE A 418 -27.55 49.37 44.55
N ILE A 419 -26.69 50.23 45.11
CA ILE A 419 -27.00 51.01 46.34
C ILE A 419 -27.88 52.23 46.04
N HIS A 420 -27.66 52.87 44.88
CA HIS A 420 -28.50 53.95 44.38
C HIS A 420 -28.88 53.63 42.93
N PRO A 421 -29.94 52.83 42.71
CA PRO A 421 -30.46 52.68 41.37
C PRO A 421 -30.94 54.08 40.93
N SER A 422 -30.30 54.63 39.90
CA SER A 422 -30.74 55.87 39.27
C SER A 422 -32.20 55.69 38.84
N SER A 423 -33.06 56.54 39.38
CA SER A 423 -34.49 56.66 39.04
C SER A 423 -34.71 56.91 37.56
#